data_AF-A0A353DT17-F1
#
_entry.id   AF-A0A353DT17-F1
#
_cell.length_a   1.000
_cell.length_b   1.000
_cell.length_c   1.000
_cell.angle_alpha   90.00
_cell.angle_beta   90.00
_cell.angle_gamma   90.00
#
_symmetry.space_group_name_H-M   'P 1'
#
loop_
_entity.id
_entity.type
_entity.pdbx_description
1 polymer ?
#
loop_
_entity_poly.entity_id
_entity_poly.type
_entity_poly.pdbx_seq_one_letter_code
_entity_poly.pdbx_strand_id
1 'polypeptide(L)'
;MNKSNRKIAYLGPPGTYSEQAAKQWNNVDELWPVESIPAVAKSVEEGESYQGVVPIENSIEGGVTFTLDLLIHDSTLLICGEVIVPINHYLMAQNEIDFKSITTVFSHPQSLGQCRQFLLSNIPRA
;
A
#
# COMPACT_ATOMS: atom_id res chain seq x y z
N MET A 1 2.56 22.66 -25.84
CA MET A 1 1.63 21.95 -24.94
C MET A 1 2.47 21.33 -23.84
N ASN A 2 2.44 21.90 -22.63
CA ASN A 2 3.22 21.39 -21.51
C ASN A 2 2.74 19.96 -21.22
N LYS A 3 3.65 18.99 -21.22
CA LYS A 3 3.36 17.67 -20.64
C LYS A 3 2.91 17.93 -19.21
N SER A 4 1.63 17.76 -18.91
CA SER A 4 1.16 17.68 -17.54
C SER A 4 1.87 16.48 -16.93
N ASN A 5 2.82 16.73 -16.01
CA ASN A 5 3.60 15.68 -15.39
C ASN A 5 2.62 14.80 -14.57
N ARG A 6 2.43 13.54 -14.96
CA ARG A 6 1.44 12.65 -14.31
C ARG A 6 2.02 12.10 -13.02
N LYS A 7 2.05 12.97 -12.02
CA LYS A 7 2.47 12.65 -10.66
C LYS A 7 1.32 11.97 -9.93
N ILE A 8 1.54 10.74 -9.45
CA ILE A 8 0.55 9.92 -8.78
C ILE A 8 0.89 9.82 -7.30
N ALA A 9 -0.01 10.33 -6.44
CA ALA A 9 0.15 10.24 -5.00
C ALA A 9 -0.30 8.88 -4.47
N TYR A 10 0.38 8.35 -3.47
CA TYR A 10 0.01 7.09 -2.82
C TYR A 10 0.41 7.09 -1.34
N LEU A 11 -0.26 6.25 -0.54
CA LEU A 11 0.10 6.05 0.86
C LEU A 11 1.48 5.39 0.98
N GLY A 12 2.48 6.16 1.39
CA GLY A 12 3.85 5.72 1.58
C GLY A 12 4.07 4.88 2.84
N PRO A 13 5.34 4.60 3.19
CA PRO A 13 6.57 4.97 2.46
C PRO A 13 6.77 4.15 1.16
N PRO A 14 7.84 4.39 0.38
CA PRO A 14 8.22 3.50 -0.71
C PRO A 14 8.42 2.04 -0.25
N GLY A 15 8.09 1.09 -1.12
CA GLY A 15 8.12 -0.36 -0.82
C GLY A 15 6.79 -0.92 -0.29
N THR A 16 5.74 -0.11 -0.17
CA THR A 16 4.40 -0.58 0.22
C THR A 16 3.62 -1.18 -0.95
N TYR A 17 2.56 -1.92 -0.64
CA TYR A 17 1.61 -2.37 -1.66
C TYR A 17 0.88 -1.21 -2.36
N SER A 18 0.72 -0.06 -1.69
CA SER A 18 0.19 1.16 -2.32
C SER A 18 1.14 1.69 -3.39
N GLU A 19 2.46 1.64 -3.16
CA GLU A 19 3.43 1.98 -4.20
C GLU A 19 3.33 1.00 -5.37
N GLN A 20 3.20 -0.31 -5.09
CA GLN A 20 3.02 -1.32 -6.14
C GLN A 20 1.75 -1.09 -6.96
N ALA A 21 0.63 -0.74 -6.30
CA ALA A 21 -0.61 -0.35 -6.96
C ALA A 21 -0.41 0.88 -7.86
N ALA A 22 0.27 1.91 -7.34
CA ALA A 22 0.57 3.11 -8.11
C ALA A 22 1.51 2.85 -9.29
N LYS A 23 2.47 1.92 -9.17
CA LYS A 23 3.34 1.48 -10.28
C LYS A 23 2.58 0.74 -11.38
N GLN A 24 1.55 -0.02 -11.02
CA GLN A 24 0.71 -0.75 -11.97
C GLN A 24 -0.35 0.14 -12.63
N TRP A 25 -0.65 1.29 -12.03
CA TRP A 25 -1.53 2.28 -12.63
C TRP A 25 -0.96 2.75 -13.97
N ASN A 26 -1.82 2.87 -14.97
CA ASN A 26 -1.37 3.32 -16.28
C ASN A 26 -0.87 4.78 -16.18
N ASN A 27 -0.07 5.21 -17.16
CA ASN A 27 0.21 6.63 -17.36
C ASN A 27 0.92 7.35 -16.19
N VAL A 28 1.77 6.65 -15.43
CA VAL A 28 2.55 7.23 -14.33
C VAL A 28 3.85 7.83 -14.87
N ASP A 29 4.08 9.13 -14.64
CA ASP A 29 5.38 9.77 -14.92
C ASP A 29 6.23 9.89 -13.64
N GLU A 30 5.57 10.10 -12.49
CA GLU A 30 6.23 10.27 -11.19
C GLU A 30 5.37 9.66 -10.08
N LEU A 31 6.01 8.98 -9.12
CA LEU A 31 5.37 8.43 -7.93
C LEU A 31 5.68 9.29 -6.71
N TRP A 32 4.63 9.70 -6.00
CA TRP A 32 4.74 10.63 -4.88
C TRP A 32 4.23 9.99 -3.58
N PRO A 33 5.12 9.49 -2.70
CA PRO A 33 4.69 8.96 -1.41
C PRO A 33 4.23 10.10 -0.50
N VAL A 34 3.10 9.90 0.18
CA VAL A 34 2.61 10.79 1.23
C VAL A 34 2.29 10.01 2.51
N GLU A 35 2.18 10.71 3.62
CA GLU A 35 2.09 10.10 4.95
C GLU A 35 0.75 9.45 5.30
N SER A 36 -0.33 9.76 4.57
CA SER A 36 -1.67 9.30 4.93
C SER A 36 -2.65 9.28 3.75
N ILE A 37 -3.74 8.53 3.88
CA ILE A 37 -4.82 8.48 2.87
C ILE A 37 -5.48 9.86 2.68
N PRO A 38 -5.76 10.67 3.72
CA PRO A 38 -6.26 12.03 3.53
C PRO A 38 -5.26 12.93 2.83
N ALA A 39 -3.96 12.75 3.07
CA ALA A 39 -2.93 13.49 2.34
C ALA A 39 -2.92 13.14 0.85
N VAL A 40 -3.21 11.88 0.49
CA VAL A 40 -3.41 11.50 -0.94
C VAL A 40 -4.56 12.31 -1.53
N ALA A 41 -5.75 12.26 -0.91
CA ALA A 41 -6.92 12.97 -1.41
C ALA A 41 -6.68 14.48 -1.52
N LYS A 42 -6.16 15.09 -0.44
CA LYS A 42 -5.84 16.52 -0.40
C LYS A 42 -4.88 16.93 -1.53
N SER A 43 -3.85 16.14 -1.80
CA SER A 43 -2.89 16.45 -2.88
C SER A 43 -3.55 16.49 -4.26
N VAL A 44 -4.58 15.68 -4.49
CA VAL A 44 -5.32 15.67 -5.77
C VAL A 44 -6.27 16.87 -5.84
N GLU A 45 -6.98 17.17 -4.75
CA GLU A 45 -7.91 18.30 -4.67
C GLU A 45 -7.21 19.64 -4.82
N GLU A 46 -6.01 19.79 -4.26
CA GLU A 46 -5.17 20.99 -4.38
C GLU A 46 -4.41 21.07 -5.71
N GLY A 47 -4.53 20.04 -6.57
CA GLY A 47 -3.84 19.96 -7.86
C GLY A 47 -2.33 19.75 -7.74
N GLU A 48 -1.83 19.38 -6.55
CA GLU A 48 -0.44 19.03 -6.35
C GLU A 48 -0.09 17.72 -7.07
N SER A 49 -0.99 16.74 -7.07
CA SER A 49 -0.86 15.49 -7.82
C SER A 49 -1.96 15.37 -8.88
N TYR A 50 -1.67 14.63 -9.96
CA TYR A 50 -2.62 14.42 -11.05
C TYR A 50 -3.76 13.47 -10.63
N GLN A 51 -3.41 12.39 -9.92
CA GLN A 51 -4.33 11.41 -9.37
C GLN A 51 -3.74 10.81 -8.09
N GLY A 52 -4.59 10.16 -7.30
CA GLY A 52 -4.22 9.44 -6.09
C GLY A 52 -4.60 7.96 -6.18
N VAL A 53 -3.77 7.09 -5.62
CA VAL A 53 -4.06 5.66 -5.45
C VAL A 53 -4.19 5.36 -3.96
N VAL A 54 -5.36 4.86 -3.58
CA VAL A 54 -5.72 4.54 -2.19
C VAL A 54 -6.28 3.12 -2.10
N PRO A 55 -6.01 2.40 -1.00
CA PRO A 55 -6.58 1.07 -0.81
C PRO A 55 -8.07 1.20 -0.42
N ILE A 56 -8.96 0.50 -1.13
CA ILE A 56 -10.41 0.54 -0.86
C ILE A 56 -10.94 -0.78 -0.26
N GLU A 57 -10.32 -1.91 -0.59
CA GLU A 57 -10.72 -3.24 -0.12
C GLU A 57 -9.52 -4.19 -0.04
N ASN A 58 -9.55 -5.09 0.96
CA ASN A 58 -8.65 -6.22 1.09
C ASN A 58 -9.47 -7.53 1.16
N SER A 59 -9.13 -8.52 0.33
CA SER A 59 -9.82 -9.82 0.29
C SER A 59 -9.89 -10.59 1.63
N ILE A 60 -9.02 -10.27 2.60
CA ILE A 60 -8.96 -10.94 3.91
C ILE A 60 -9.69 -10.12 5.00
N GLU A 61 -9.59 -8.79 4.96
CA GLU A 61 -10.10 -7.90 6.02
C GLU A 61 -11.33 -7.09 5.60
N GLY A 62 -11.74 -7.19 4.33
CA GLY A 62 -12.85 -6.45 3.75
C GLY A 62 -12.48 -5.01 3.38
N GLY A 63 -13.49 -4.15 3.36
CA GLY A 63 -13.35 -2.74 2.98
C GLY A 63 -12.43 -1.96 3.92
N VAL A 64 -11.63 -1.06 3.33
CA VAL A 64 -10.80 -0.11 4.08
C VAL A 64 -11.70 1.07 4.46
N THR A 65 -12.34 0.96 5.63
CA THR A 65 -13.35 1.92 6.11
C THR A 65 -12.88 3.36 6.05
N PHE A 66 -11.63 3.61 6.43
CA PHE A 66 -11.05 4.94 6.40
C PHE A 66 -11.08 5.59 5.00
N THR A 67 -10.81 4.82 3.94
CA THR A 67 -10.88 5.30 2.57
C THR A 67 -12.33 5.54 2.14
N LEU A 68 -13.24 4.65 2.56
CA LEU A 68 -14.67 4.78 2.26
C LEU A 68 -15.25 6.03 2.91
N ASP A 69 -14.98 6.25 4.19
CA ASP A 69 -15.44 7.44 4.93
C ASP A 69 -14.91 8.72 4.28
N LEU A 70 -13.61 8.76 3.94
CA LEU A 70 -12.97 9.90 3.26
C LEU A 70 -13.67 10.23 1.93
N LEU A 71 -13.93 9.22 1.09
CA LEU A 71 -14.55 9.43 -0.22
C LEU A 71 -16.02 9.82 -0.14
N ILE A 72 -16.74 9.38 0.89
CA ILE A 72 -18.17 9.67 1.06
C ILE A 72 -18.40 11.02 1.72
N HIS A 73 -17.58 11.38 2.72
CA HIS A 73 -17.87 12.50 3.62
C HIS A 73 -16.92 13.68 3.47
N ASP A 74 -15.66 13.44 3.15
CA ASP A 74 -14.59 14.43 3.35
C ASP A 74 -13.93 14.89 2.04
N SER A 75 -14.32 14.31 0.90
CA SER A 75 -13.72 14.61 -0.40
C SER A 75 -14.78 14.80 -1.50
N THR A 76 -14.41 15.57 -2.52
CA THR A 76 -15.20 15.74 -3.76
C THR A 76 -14.66 14.91 -4.94
N LEU A 77 -13.65 14.08 -4.68
CA LEU A 77 -12.99 13.26 -5.69
C LEU A 77 -13.90 12.14 -6.21
N LEU A 78 -13.67 11.77 -7.48
CA LEU A 78 -14.35 10.67 -8.14
C LEU A 78 -13.39 9.51 -8.39
N ILE A 79 -13.87 8.29 -8.20
CA ILE A 79 -13.14 7.07 -8.58
C ILE A 79 -13.09 7.01 -10.11
N CYS A 80 -11.88 6.99 -10.66
CA CYS A 80 -11.65 6.96 -12.12
C CYS A 80 -11.20 5.58 -12.65
N GLY A 81 -11.01 4.61 -11.74
CA GLY A 81 -10.75 3.21 -12.07
C GLY A 81 -10.16 2.46 -10.88
N GLU A 82 -9.73 1.23 -11.12
CA GLU A 82 -9.25 0.31 -10.09
C GLU A 82 -8.00 -0.45 -10.52
N VAL A 83 -7.26 -0.95 -9.54
CA VAL A 83 -6.11 -1.85 -9.73
C VAL A 83 -6.15 -2.94 -8.66
N ILE A 84 -5.95 -4.19 -9.07
CA ILE A 84 -5.94 -5.35 -8.18
C ILE A 84 -4.48 -5.78 -7.99
N VAL A 85 -3.99 -5.70 -6.75
CA VAL A 85 -2.62 -6.08 -6.40
C VAL A 85 -2.60 -7.38 -5.59
N PRO A 86 -2.01 -8.47 -6.11
CA PRO A 86 -1.79 -9.68 -5.34
C PRO A 86 -0.80 -9.46 -4.19
N ILE A 87 -1.24 -9.72 -2.96
CA ILE A 87 -0.43 -9.59 -1.75
C ILE A 87 0.42 -10.85 -1.57
N ASN A 88 1.75 -10.69 -1.60
CA ASN A 88 2.71 -11.77 -1.44
C ASN A 88 3.76 -11.35 -0.40
N HIS A 89 3.71 -11.94 0.79
CA HIS A 89 4.66 -11.63 1.85
C HIS A 89 5.97 -12.39 1.65
N TYR A 90 7.08 -11.71 1.92
CA TYR A 90 8.42 -12.28 1.84
C TYR A 90 9.10 -12.19 3.21
N LEU A 91 9.67 -13.30 3.68
CA LEU A 91 10.56 -13.31 4.83
C LEU A 91 11.96 -12.89 4.36
N MET A 92 12.48 -11.78 4.90
CA MET A 92 13.74 -11.20 4.46
C MET A 92 14.72 -11.07 5.63
N ALA A 93 16.00 -11.27 5.35
CA ALA A 93 17.10 -11.07 6.29
C ALA A 93 18.26 -10.37 5.56
N GLN A 94 19.12 -9.67 6.30
CA GLN A 94 20.27 -8.97 5.72
C GLN A 94 21.29 -9.92 5.10
N ASN A 95 21.47 -11.09 5.71
CA ASN A 95 22.38 -12.15 5.25
C ASN A 95 21.61 -13.47 5.22
N GLU A 96 22.21 -14.48 4.59
CA GLU A 96 21.73 -15.86 4.72
C GLU A 96 21.68 -16.27 6.20
N ILE A 97 20.53 -16.80 6.61
CA ILE A 97 20.25 -17.19 7.98
C ILE A 97 19.56 -18.55 7.98
N ASP A 98 20.01 -19.46 8.84
CA ASP A 98 19.28 -20.69 9.09
C ASP A 98 17.98 -20.35 9.81
N PHE A 99 16.85 -20.84 9.29
CA PHE A 99 15.52 -20.67 9.88
C PHE A 99 15.49 -21.08 11.35
N LYS A 100 16.26 -22.10 11.74
CA LYS A 100 16.33 -22.58 13.14
C LYS A 100 16.93 -21.55 14.10
N SER A 101 17.69 -20.58 13.59
CA SER A 101 18.34 -19.53 14.36
C SER A 101 17.49 -18.26 14.52
N ILE A 102 16.35 -18.18 13.81
CA ILE A 102 15.45 -17.04 13.90
C ILE A 102 14.67 -17.10 15.22
N THR A 103 14.79 -16.03 16.03
CA THR A 103 14.12 -15.90 17.33
C THR A 103 13.11 -14.77 17.39
N THR A 104 13.04 -13.92 16.36
CA THR A 104 12.13 -12.77 16.32
C THR A 104 11.85 -12.38 14.87
N VAL A 105 10.58 -12.12 14.55
CA VAL A 105 10.15 -11.57 13.26
C VAL A 105 9.44 -10.23 13.49
N PHE A 106 9.88 -9.19 12.78
CA PHE A 106 9.25 -7.88 12.81
C PHE A 106 8.44 -7.65 11.54
N SER A 107 7.18 -7.23 11.70
CA SER A 107 6.36 -6.75 10.61
C SER A 107 5.13 -6.00 11.16
N HIS A 108 4.28 -5.51 10.26
CA HIS A 108 2.98 -4.98 10.63
C HIS A 108 2.07 -6.10 11.17
N PRO A 109 1.19 -5.84 12.18
CA PRO A 109 0.33 -6.87 12.77
C PRO A 109 -0.50 -7.66 11.74
N GLN A 110 -1.02 -6.98 10.72
CA GLN A 110 -1.76 -7.61 9.61
C GLN A 110 -0.90 -8.61 8.83
N SER A 111 0.34 -8.23 8.47
CA SER A 111 1.26 -9.12 7.76
C SER A 111 1.63 -10.33 8.60
N LEU A 112 1.85 -10.15 9.91
CA LEU A 112 2.09 -11.25 10.85
C LEU A 112 0.88 -12.19 10.94
N GLY A 113 -0.33 -11.64 11.02
CA GLY A 113 -1.58 -12.41 11.03
C GLY A 113 -1.75 -13.26 9.78
N GLN A 114 -1.52 -12.68 8.60
CA GLN A 114 -1.61 -13.38 7.31
C GLN A 114 -0.52 -14.44 7.11
N CYS A 115 0.66 -14.26 7.73
CA CYS A 115 1.75 -15.22 7.65
C CYS A 115 1.77 -16.27 8.77
N ARG A 116 0.81 -16.22 9.72
CA ARG A 116 0.85 -16.99 10.97
C ARG A 116 1.11 -18.49 10.77
N GLN A 117 0.42 -19.12 9.81
CA GLN A 117 0.59 -20.55 9.55
C GLN A 117 2.01 -20.90 9.09
N PHE A 118 2.59 -20.08 8.20
CA PHE A 118 3.96 -20.25 7.74
C PHE A 118 4.95 -20.10 8.88
N LEU A 119 4.80 -19.05 9.71
CA LEU A 119 5.67 -18.77 10.84
C LEU A 119 5.64 -19.92 11.86
N LEU A 120 4.46 -20.40 12.24
CA LEU A 120 4.31 -21.52 13.17
C LEU A 120 4.89 -22.84 12.64
N SER A 121 4.85 -23.07 11.33
CA SER A 121 5.33 -24.33 10.74
C SER A 121 6.85 -24.34 10.53
N ASN A 122 7.46 -23.19 10.24
CA ASN A 122 8.86 -23.11 9.80
C ASN A 122 9.79 -22.50 10.84
N ILE A 123 9.31 -21.55 11.66
CA ILE A 123 10.08 -20.85 12.68
C ILE A 123 9.29 -20.72 14.00
N PRO A 124 8.87 -21.85 14.61
CA PRO A 124 7.98 -21.85 15.79
C PRO A 124 8.57 -21.24 17.07
N ARG A 125 9.87 -20.91 17.06
CA ARG A 125 10.58 -20.30 18.19
C ARG A 125 10.78 -18.79 18.04
N ALA A 126 10.33 -18.22 16.92
CA ALA A 126 10.44 -16.81 16.62
C ALA A 126 9.32 -15.97 17.23
#